data_AF-A0A2V8MU89-F1
#
_entry.id   AF-A0A2V8MU89-F1
#
_cell.length_a   1.000
_cell.length_b   1.000
_cell.length_c   1.000
_cell.angle_alpha   90.00
_cell.angle_beta   90.00
_cell.angle_gamma   90.00
#
_symmetry.space_group_name_H-M   'P 1'
#
loop_
_entity.id
_entity.type
_entity.pdbx_description
1 polymer ?
#
loop_
_entity_poly.entity_id
_entity_poly.type
_entity_poly.pdbx_seq_one_letter_code
_entity_poly.pdbx_strand_id
1 'polypeptide(L)'
;FTFSRLLLPLLLLLSCSALAQAQDEYAAVKNWETFDFAHKSIGPADINALAIDDLKLVRGIVFGKHGRVFKDPDIRRFLESRTWYKADPNFQNSSLKDTERRNLDVIRIAEAEKHNTVQPGDMRLYEGRVLTRKKLGEHSNAEWTVLASEIEAIHGRRFDGTAWLQQYFDERYWYRAANQYNPKSLSEIELRNLRLIGMICLRTS
;
A
#
# COMPACT_ATOMS: atom_id res chain seq x y z
N PHE A 1 -59.08 -35.23 -26.54
CA PHE A 1 -59.56 -35.02 -25.16
C PHE A 1 -58.58 -35.73 -24.22
N THR A 2 -57.59 -35.03 -23.61
CA THR A 2 -57.60 -34.49 -22.21
C THR A 2 -57.81 -35.58 -21.15
N PHE A 3 -57.12 -35.76 -20.01
CA PHE A 3 -56.19 -35.05 -19.09
C PHE A 3 -55.42 -36.17 -18.31
N SER A 4 -54.20 -36.05 -17.75
CA SER A 4 -53.87 -35.48 -16.40
C SER A 4 -52.44 -35.95 -16.02
N ARG A 5 -51.42 -35.07 -15.91
CA ARG A 5 -50.81 -34.45 -14.71
C ARG A 5 -50.28 -35.38 -13.58
N LEU A 6 -48.96 -35.28 -13.31
CA LEU A 6 -48.29 -35.23 -11.98
C LEU A 6 -46.82 -34.78 -12.22
N LEU A 7 -46.42 -33.52 -11.94
CA LEU A 7 -45.82 -32.99 -10.68
C LEU A 7 -44.52 -33.73 -10.26
N LEU A 8 -43.32 -33.15 -10.39
CA LEU A 8 -42.70 -32.24 -9.40
C LEU A 8 -41.47 -31.49 -10.01
N PRO A 9 -41.21 -30.21 -9.67
CA PRO A 9 -39.85 -29.70 -9.60
C PRO A 9 -39.47 -29.49 -8.12
N LEU A 10 -38.51 -30.25 -7.63
CA LEU A 10 -37.81 -29.96 -6.37
C LEU A 10 -36.33 -29.83 -6.71
N LEU A 11 -35.79 -28.61 -6.62
CA LEU A 11 -34.43 -28.27 -6.18
C LEU A 11 -34.09 -26.85 -6.65
N LEU A 12 -34.45 -25.87 -5.83
CA LEU A 12 -33.99 -24.49 -5.94
C LEU A 12 -33.72 -23.95 -4.53
N LEU A 13 -32.87 -24.65 -3.79
CA LEU A 13 -32.45 -24.25 -2.43
C LEU A 13 -30.97 -24.60 -2.20
N LEU A 14 -30.06 -24.15 -3.07
CA LEU A 14 -28.61 -24.31 -2.83
C LEU A 14 -27.76 -23.09 -3.24
N SER A 15 -28.37 -21.99 -3.67
CA SER A 15 -27.64 -20.81 -4.17
C SER A 15 -27.51 -19.63 -3.20
N CYS A 16 -28.18 -19.64 -2.04
CA CYS A 16 -28.14 -18.49 -1.11
C CYS A 16 -26.95 -18.47 -0.14
N SER A 17 -26.36 -19.61 0.20
CA SER A 17 -25.30 -19.68 1.23
C SER A 17 -23.95 -19.13 0.78
N ALA A 18 -23.56 -19.34 -0.49
CA ALA A 18 -22.29 -18.83 -1.02
C ALA A 18 -22.26 -17.30 -1.16
N LEU A 19 -23.41 -16.67 -1.46
CA LEU A 19 -23.52 -15.21 -1.55
C LEU A 19 -23.48 -14.54 -0.17
N ALA A 20 -24.05 -15.18 0.87
CA ALA A 20 -24.05 -14.65 2.22
C ALA A 20 -22.64 -14.66 2.86
N GLN A 21 -21.84 -15.70 2.61
CA GLN A 21 -20.51 -15.84 3.20
C GLN A 21 -19.48 -14.85 2.64
N ALA A 22 -19.63 -14.43 1.37
CA ALA A 22 -18.77 -13.44 0.74
C ALA A 22 -19.07 -11.99 1.19
N GLN A 23 -20.28 -11.73 1.70
CA GLN A 23 -20.70 -10.39 2.13
C GLN A 23 -19.99 -9.93 3.42
N ASP A 24 -19.47 -10.87 4.23
CA ASP A 24 -18.83 -10.61 5.53
C ASP A 24 -17.29 -10.63 5.50
N GLU A 25 -16.64 -11.08 4.42
CA GLU A 25 -15.17 -11.24 4.36
C GLU A 25 -14.41 -9.90 4.57
N TYR A 26 -15.04 -8.78 4.22
CA TYR A 26 -14.41 -7.46 4.21
C TYR A 26 -15.15 -6.43 5.08
N ALA A 27 -15.83 -6.88 6.14
CA ALA A 27 -16.67 -6.03 6.98
C ALA A 27 -15.93 -4.81 7.55
N ALA A 28 -14.67 -4.99 7.97
CA ALA A 28 -13.85 -3.92 8.54
C ALA A 28 -13.53 -2.78 7.56
N VAL A 29 -13.51 -3.07 6.24
CA VAL A 29 -13.17 -2.08 5.21
C VAL A 29 -14.37 -1.52 4.45
N LYS A 30 -15.57 -2.05 4.70
CA LYS A 30 -16.79 -1.69 3.97
C LYS A 30 -17.11 -0.20 3.98
N ASN A 31 -16.96 0.47 5.12
CA ASN A 31 -17.23 1.91 5.24
C ASN A 31 -16.20 2.77 4.49
N TRP A 32 -15.00 2.24 4.25
CA TRP A 32 -13.96 2.93 3.49
C TRP A 32 -14.22 2.90 1.99
N GLU A 33 -15.00 1.93 1.48
CA GLU A 33 -15.35 1.85 0.06
C GLU A 33 -16.19 3.05 -0.42
N THR A 34 -16.95 3.67 0.48
CA THR A 34 -17.80 4.86 0.23
C THR A 34 -17.22 6.15 0.81
N PHE A 35 -16.06 6.08 1.48
CA PHE A 35 -15.40 7.26 2.04
C PHE A 35 -14.84 8.15 0.92
N ASP A 36 -15.09 9.46 1.03
CA ASP A 36 -14.62 10.45 0.06
C ASP A 36 -13.17 10.87 0.34
N PHE A 37 -12.21 10.00 0.01
CA PHE A 37 -10.78 10.29 0.15
C PHE A 37 -10.30 11.50 -0.65
N ALA A 38 -11.03 11.88 -1.70
CA ALA A 38 -10.69 13.01 -2.56
C ALA A 38 -10.89 14.36 -1.88
N HIS A 39 -11.82 14.47 -0.92
CA HIS A 39 -12.17 15.73 -0.27
C HIS A 39 -12.16 15.69 1.25
N LYS A 40 -12.12 14.51 1.87
CA LYS A 40 -12.06 14.35 3.34
C LYS A 40 -10.71 13.78 3.76
N SER A 41 -10.18 14.34 4.84
CA SER A 41 -8.96 13.84 5.47
C SER A 41 -9.27 12.83 6.56
N ILE A 42 -8.38 11.86 6.73
CA ILE A 42 -8.37 10.93 7.86
C ILE A 42 -7.19 11.25 8.78
N GLY A 43 -7.33 10.94 10.06
CA GLY A 43 -6.28 10.99 11.07
C GLY A 43 -5.89 9.61 11.58
N PRO A 44 -4.79 9.49 12.34
CA PRO A 44 -4.34 8.21 12.88
C PRO A 44 -5.40 7.49 13.72
N ALA A 45 -6.22 8.24 14.47
CA ALA A 45 -7.27 7.67 15.31
C ALA A 45 -8.40 6.99 14.51
N ASP A 46 -8.60 7.36 13.24
CA ASP A 46 -9.66 6.77 12.42
C ASP A 46 -9.32 5.35 11.96
N ILE A 47 -8.03 5.01 11.90
CA ILE A 47 -7.53 3.76 11.30
C ILE A 47 -6.70 2.88 12.25
N ASN A 48 -6.34 3.37 13.45
CA ASN A 48 -5.43 2.67 14.36
C ASN A 48 -5.92 1.27 14.78
N ALA A 49 -7.24 1.09 14.89
CA ALA A 49 -7.90 -0.14 15.30
C ALA A 49 -7.91 -1.20 14.18
N LEU A 50 -7.68 -0.80 12.92
CA LEU A 50 -7.66 -1.73 11.79
C LEU A 50 -6.47 -2.69 11.91
N ALA A 51 -6.67 -3.93 11.49
CA ALA A 51 -5.57 -4.87 11.32
C ALA A 51 -4.68 -4.43 10.15
N ILE A 52 -3.45 -4.94 10.11
CA ILE A 52 -2.52 -4.61 9.02
C ILE A 52 -3.09 -4.99 7.65
N ASP A 53 -3.79 -6.10 7.53
CA ASP A 53 -4.36 -6.52 6.25
C ASP A 53 -5.54 -5.64 5.83
N ASP A 54 -6.36 -5.17 6.77
CA ASP A 54 -7.40 -4.18 6.49
C ASP A 54 -6.80 -2.84 6.02
N LEU A 55 -5.71 -2.38 6.63
CA LEU A 55 -5.00 -1.17 6.19
C LEU A 55 -4.51 -1.29 4.74
N LYS A 56 -3.98 -2.46 4.36
CA LYS A 56 -3.57 -2.75 2.96
C LYS A 56 -4.76 -2.62 2.01
N LEU A 57 -5.93 -3.13 2.41
CA LEU A 57 -7.15 -3.01 1.62
C LEU A 57 -7.65 -1.56 1.54
N VAL A 58 -7.61 -0.79 2.64
CA VAL A 58 -7.96 0.65 2.61
C VAL A 58 -7.03 1.42 1.67
N ARG A 59 -5.73 1.16 1.71
CA ARG A 59 -4.79 1.68 0.72
C ARG A 59 -5.17 1.25 -0.70
N GLY A 60 -5.51 -0.01 -0.87
CA GLY A 60 -6.04 -0.58 -2.12
C GLY A 60 -7.27 0.17 -2.64
N ILE A 61 -8.21 0.54 -1.78
CA ILE A 61 -9.41 1.32 -2.13
C ILE A 61 -9.00 2.67 -2.72
N VAL A 62 -8.14 3.44 -2.04
CA VAL A 62 -7.72 4.77 -2.50
C VAL A 62 -7.18 4.70 -3.93
N PHE A 63 -6.24 3.80 -4.18
CA PHE A 63 -5.68 3.62 -5.53
C PHE A 63 -6.66 2.99 -6.53
N GLY A 64 -7.51 2.07 -6.07
CA GLY A 64 -8.48 1.35 -6.89
C GLY A 64 -9.59 2.25 -7.43
N LYS A 65 -9.93 3.34 -6.73
CA LYS A 65 -10.84 4.38 -7.26
C LYS A 65 -10.30 5.08 -8.51
N HIS A 66 -8.98 5.01 -8.73
CA HIS A 66 -8.28 5.49 -9.93
C HIS A 66 -7.88 4.36 -10.89
N GLY A 67 -8.33 3.12 -10.63
CA GLY A 67 -8.09 1.97 -11.49
C GLY A 67 -6.71 1.32 -11.38
N ARG A 68 -5.91 1.64 -10.37
CA ARG A 68 -4.59 1.00 -10.20
C ARG A 68 -4.70 -0.51 -10.11
N VAL A 69 -3.97 -1.21 -10.97
CA VAL A 69 -3.80 -2.67 -10.93
C VAL A 69 -2.74 -3.05 -9.89
N PHE A 70 -3.09 -3.96 -8.97
CA PHE A 70 -2.20 -4.41 -7.90
C PHE A 70 -1.57 -5.77 -8.20
N LYS A 71 -0.27 -5.89 -7.92
CA LYS A 71 0.46 -7.17 -7.96
C LYS A 71 0.11 -8.06 -6.76
N ASP A 72 -0.13 -7.44 -5.59
CA ASP A 72 -0.57 -8.12 -4.38
C ASP A 72 -1.89 -8.89 -4.62
N PRO A 73 -1.93 -10.21 -4.37
CA PRO A 73 -3.08 -11.05 -4.70
C PRO A 73 -4.31 -10.75 -3.83
N ASP A 74 -4.14 -10.33 -2.59
CA ASP A 74 -5.26 -10.06 -1.68
C ASP A 74 -5.94 -8.74 -2.03
N ILE A 75 -5.15 -7.68 -2.28
CA ILE A 75 -5.69 -6.41 -2.78
C ILE A 75 -6.37 -6.61 -4.13
N ARG A 76 -5.76 -7.38 -5.03
CA ARG A 76 -6.33 -7.65 -6.35
C ARG A 76 -7.67 -8.38 -6.26
N ARG A 77 -7.73 -9.50 -5.51
CA ARG A 77 -8.96 -10.28 -5.29
C ARG A 77 -10.07 -9.40 -4.72
N PHE A 78 -9.74 -8.60 -3.71
CA PHE A 78 -10.68 -7.66 -3.12
C PHE A 78 -11.22 -6.67 -4.17
N LEU A 79 -10.35 -5.96 -4.89
CA LEU A 79 -10.76 -4.95 -5.87
C LEU A 79 -11.58 -5.55 -7.03
N GLU A 80 -11.15 -6.67 -7.59
CA GLU A 80 -11.83 -7.34 -8.72
C GLU A 80 -13.24 -7.83 -8.36
N SER A 81 -13.51 -8.07 -7.07
CA SER A 81 -14.85 -8.43 -6.60
C SER A 81 -15.82 -7.24 -6.45
N ARG A 82 -15.34 -5.99 -6.61
CA ARG A 82 -16.14 -4.78 -6.40
C ARG A 82 -16.66 -4.19 -7.71
N THR A 83 -17.96 -3.92 -7.74
CA THR A 83 -18.65 -3.35 -8.91
C THR A 83 -18.19 -1.93 -9.27
N TRP A 84 -17.64 -1.19 -8.31
CA TRP A 84 -17.12 0.17 -8.52
C TRP A 84 -15.68 0.19 -9.07
N TYR A 85 -14.94 -0.92 -8.99
CA TYR A 85 -13.55 -0.97 -9.44
C TYR A 85 -13.49 -1.19 -10.95
N LYS A 86 -12.65 -0.42 -11.63
CA LYS A 86 -12.37 -0.56 -13.06
C LYS A 86 -10.87 -0.42 -13.26
N ALA A 87 -10.21 -1.51 -13.67
CA ALA A 87 -8.78 -1.49 -13.93
C ALA A 87 -8.44 -0.49 -15.04
N ASP A 88 -7.43 0.35 -14.79
CA ASP A 88 -6.82 1.26 -15.74
C ASP A 88 -5.32 0.94 -15.83
N PRO A 89 -4.88 0.24 -16.89
CA PRO A 89 -3.47 -0.05 -17.12
C PRO A 89 -2.59 1.20 -17.26
N ASN A 90 -3.20 2.36 -17.55
CA ASN A 90 -2.52 3.64 -17.70
C ASN A 90 -2.56 4.50 -16.43
N PHE A 91 -2.97 3.93 -15.28
CA PHE A 91 -2.94 4.62 -14.01
C PHE A 91 -1.59 5.29 -13.76
N GLN A 92 -1.63 6.57 -13.37
CA GLN A 92 -0.46 7.34 -12.98
C GLN A 92 -0.68 7.93 -11.60
N ASN A 93 0.36 7.91 -10.77
CA ASN A 93 0.32 8.52 -9.44
C ASN A 93 -0.07 10.00 -9.49
N SER A 94 0.08 10.70 -10.62
CA SER A 94 -0.36 12.08 -10.83
C SER A 94 -1.87 12.29 -10.79
N SER A 95 -2.68 11.23 -10.98
CA SER A 95 -4.16 11.32 -10.88
C SER A 95 -4.65 11.52 -9.43
N LEU A 96 -3.82 11.17 -8.44
CA LEU A 96 -4.15 11.32 -7.03
C LEU A 96 -4.18 12.80 -6.62
N LYS A 97 -5.26 13.18 -5.94
CA LYS A 97 -5.40 14.49 -5.29
C LYS A 97 -4.50 14.59 -4.06
N ASP A 98 -4.20 15.82 -3.66
CA ASP A 98 -3.38 16.08 -2.47
C ASP A 98 -3.99 15.51 -1.19
N THR A 99 -5.32 15.58 -1.04
CA THR A 99 -6.03 14.97 0.10
C THR A 99 -5.83 13.46 0.15
N GLU A 100 -5.87 12.78 -1.00
CA GLU A 100 -5.66 11.33 -1.09
C GLU A 100 -4.21 10.98 -0.74
N ARG A 101 -3.22 11.77 -1.17
CA ARG A 101 -1.82 11.56 -0.78
C ARG A 101 -1.63 11.68 0.73
N ARG A 102 -2.21 12.70 1.35
CA ARG A 102 -2.16 12.86 2.82
C ARG A 102 -2.83 11.68 3.53
N ASN A 103 -3.96 11.21 3.03
CA ASN A 103 -4.64 10.03 3.58
C ASN A 103 -3.80 8.76 3.44
N LEU A 104 -3.16 8.58 2.28
CA LEU A 104 -2.21 7.49 2.05
C LEU A 104 -1.02 7.56 3.01
N ASP A 105 -0.55 8.75 3.39
CA ASP A 105 0.51 8.90 4.39
C ASP A 105 0.07 8.36 5.76
N VAL A 106 -1.13 8.73 6.19
CA VAL A 106 -1.71 8.22 7.45
C VAL A 106 -1.82 6.69 7.41
N ILE A 107 -2.34 6.11 6.32
CA ILE A 107 -2.47 4.65 6.15
C ILE A 107 -1.11 3.96 6.16
N ARG A 108 -0.14 4.46 5.39
CA ARG A 108 1.20 3.86 5.29
C ARG A 108 1.98 3.96 6.60
N ILE A 109 1.82 5.04 7.36
CA ILE A 109 2.42 5.17 8.69
C ILE A 109 1.80 4.13 9.64
N ALA A 110 0.48 3.99 9.64
CA ALA A 110 -0.19 2.98 10.47
C ALA A 110 0.21 1.53 10.10
N GLU A 111 0.41 1.24 8.81
CA GLU A 111 0.97 -0.05 8.35
C GLU A 111 2.39 -0.25 8.91
N ALA A 112 3.28 0.73 8.72
CA ALA A 112 4.68 0.66 9.15
C ALA A 112 4.84 0.50 10.68
N GLU A 113 3.97 1.12 11.47
CA GLU A 113 3.98 0.99 12.93
C GLU A 113 3.61 -0.41 13.41
N LYS A 114 2.84 -1.18 12.61
CA LYS A 114 2.46 -2.57 12.92
C LYS A 114 3.50 -3.60 12.45
N HIS A 115 4.47 -3.22 11.63
CA HIS A 115 5.52 -4.15 11.21
C HIS A 115 6.47 -4.48 12.36
N ASN A 116 6.88 -5.74 12.48
CA ASN A 116 7.89 -6.14 13.46
C ASN A 116 9.25 -5.53 13.13
N THR A 117 9.68 -5.61 11.87
CA THR A 117 10.90 -5.01 11.32
C THR A 117 10.55 -3.99 10.24
N VAL A 118 11.49 -3.12 9.88
CA VAL A 118 11.34 -2.21 8.73
C VAL A 118 11.11 -3.01 7.47
N GLN A 119 10.28 -2.51 6.57
CA GLN A 119 10.12 -3.02 5.22
C GLN A 119 10.32 -1.91 4.19
N PRO A 120 10.63 -2.25 2.92
CA PRO A 120 10.56 -1.30 1.82
C PRO A 120 9.25 -0.50 1.82
N GLY A 121 9.37 0.81 1.87
CA GLY A 121 8.29 1.78 1.88
C GLY A 121 8.06 2.43 3.24
N ASP A 122 8.69 1.93 4.31
CA ASP A 122 8.48 2.41 5.69
C ASP A 122 9.42 3.55 6.08
N MET A 123 10.45 3.83 5.28
CA MET A 123 11.52 4.76 5.65
C MET A 123 11.07 6.19 5.92
N ARG A 124 9.89 6.59 5.41
CA ARG A 124 9.25 7.88 5.78
C ARG A 124 8.88 7.99 7.26
N LEU A 125 8.64 6.86 7.95
CA LEU A 125 8.46 6.86 9.41
C LEU A 125 9.76 7.18 10.17
N TYR A 126 10.90 7.00 9.50
CA TYR A 126 12.24 7.09 10.09
C TYR A 126 13.04 8.32 9.66
N GLU A 127 12.42 9.29 8.99
CA GLU A 127 13.02 10.60 8.72
C GLU A 127 13.41 11.29 10.05
N GLY A 128 12.51 11.24 11.04
CA GLY A 128 12.72 11.78 12.39
C GLY A 128 12.96 10.72 13.49
N ARG A 129 13.13 9.43 13.14
CA ARG A 129 13.29 8.34 14.12
C ARG A 129 14.56 7.54 13.86
N VAL A 130 15.38 7.35 14.90
CA VAL A 130 16.61 6.55 14.80
C VAL A 130 16.27 5.07 14.67
N LEU A 131 16.85 4.41 13.67
CA LEU A 131 16.75 2.97 13.49
C LEU A 131 17.66 2.21 14.44
N THR A 132 17.20 1.04 14.87
CA THR A 132 18.01 0.07 15.61
C THR A 132 18.25 -1.15 14.75
N ARG A 133 19.34 -1.88 15.01
CA ARG A 133 19.64 -3.13 14.31
C ARG A 133 18.50 -4.15 14.43
N LYS A 134 17.90 -4.26 15.62
CA LYS A 134 16.74 -5.13 15.87
C LYS A 134 15.55 -4.72 14.99
N LYS A 135 15.30 -3.41 14.86
CA LYS A 135 14.18 -2.92 14.06
C LYS A 135 14.42 -3.06 12.56
N LEU A 136 15.66 -2.94 12.09
CA LEU A 136 16.00 -3.22 10.69
C LEU A 136 15.70 -4.67 10.31
N GLY A 137 16.14 -5.65 11.09
CA GLY A 137 15.92 -7.05 10.75
C GLY A 137 16.81 -7.52 9.59
N GLU A 138 16.29 -8.44 8.79
CA GLU A 138 16.99 -9.10 7.68
C GLU A 138 16.37 -8.70 6.34
N HIS A 139 17.22 -8.50 5.34
CA HIS A 139 16.83 -8.07 4.02
C HIS A 139 17.75 -8.65 2.95
N SER A 140 17.20 -8.82 1.75
CA SER A 140 17.97 -9.08 0.54
C SER A 140 18.81 -7.86 0.14
N ASN A 141 19.82 -8.05 -0.71
CA ASN A 141 20.66 -6.96 -1.23
C ASN A 141 19.84 -5.90 -1.99
N ALA A 142 18.78 -6.32 -2.69
CA ALA A 142 17.87 -5.40 -3.36
C ALA A 142 17.07 -4.55 -2.36
N GLU A 143 16.58 -5.16 -1.28
CA GLU A 143 15.85 -4.44 -0.23
C GLU A 143 16.77 -3.49 0.55
N TRP A 144 18.01 -3.87 0.86
CA TRP A 144 18.98 -2.94 1.46
C TRP A 144 19.22 -1.72 0.58
N THR A 145 19.34 -1.94 -0.74
CA THR A 145 19.47 -0.86 -1.73
C THR A 145 18.25 0.06 -1.69
N VAL A 146 17.04 -0.52 -1.68
CA VAL A 146 15.79 0.22 -1.62
C VAL A 146 15.66 1.03 -0.33
N LEU A 147 15.96 0.44 0.84
CA LEU A 147 15.84 1.12 2.13
C LEU A 147 16.79 2.33 2.23
N ALA A 148 18.04 2.18 1.81
CA ALA A 148 18.98 3.30 1.76
C ALA A 148 18.50 4.37 0.77
N SER A 149 18.06 3.94 -0.40
CA SER A 149 17.59 4.84 -1.46
C SER A 149 16.32 5.59 -1.09
N GLU A 150 15.43 4.99 -0.28
CA GLU A 150 14.21 5.65 0.18
C GLU A 150 14.51 6.90 1.01
N ILE A 151 15.54 6.87 1.86
CA ILE A 151 15.97 8.06 2.62
C ILE A 151 16.27 9.20 1.66
N GLU A 152 17.05 8.96 0.61
CA GLU A 152 17.41 10.02 -0.34
C GLU A 152 16.26 10.39 -1.28
N ALA A 153 15.41 9.43 -1.64
CA ALA A 153 14.25 9.62 -2.51
C ALA A 153 13.18 10.53 -1.87
N ILE A 154 13.07 10.51 -0.53
CA ILE A 154 12.23 11.46 0.23
C ILE A 154 12.64 12.91 -0.06
N HIS A 155 13.94 13.14 -0.29
CA HIS A 155 14.52 14.45 -0.67
C HIS A 155 14.62 14.65 -2.19
N GLY A 156 13.92 13.82 -2.97
CA GLY A 156 13.81 13.96 -4.42
C GLY A 156 15.03 13.49 -5.21
N ARG A 157 15.90 12.66 -4.64
CA ARG A 157 17.01 12.04 -5.39
C ARG A 157 16.49 11.22 -6.57
N ARG A 158 17.05 11.47 -7.75
CA ARG A 158 16.88 10.65 -8.96
C ARG A 158 17.90 9.51 -8.98
N PHE A 159 17.53 8.41 -9.61
CA PHE A 159 18.31 7.17 -9.75
C PHE A 159 18.53 6.84 -11.23
N ASP A 160 18.89 7.84 -12.03
CA ASP A 160 19.00 7.72 -13.50
C ASP A 160 20.03 6.64 -13.93
N GLY A 161 21.02 6.35 -13.09
CA GLY A 161 21.99 5.27 -13.32
C GLY A 161 21.51 3.86 -12.94
N THR A 162 20.28 3.69 -12.48
CA THR A 162 19.73 2.41 -12.00
C THR A 162 18.25 2.31 -12.36
N ALA A 163 17.98 1.94 -13.62
CA ALA A 163 16.63 1.98 -14.20
C ALA A 163 15.55 1.27 -13.37
N TRP A 164 15.84 0.07 -12.84
CA TRP A 164 14.89 -0.67 -12.00
C TRP A 164 14.54 0.07 -10.70
N LEU A 165 15.50 0.79 -10.14
CA LEU A 165 15.34 1.54 -8.90
C LEU A 165 14.58 2.85 -9.17
N GLN A 166 14.86 3.50 -10.30
CA GLN A 166 14.04 4.65 -10.74
C GLN A 166 12.59 4.22 -10.95
N GLN A 167 12.35 3.11 -11.65
CA GLN A 167 11.00 2.56 -11.84
C GLN A 167 10.32 2.24 -10.49
N TYR A 168 11.04 1.66 -9.53
CA TYR A 168 10.53 1.41 -8.19
C TYR A 168 9.99 2.69 -7.53
N PHE A 169 10.71 3.81 -7.66
CA PHE A 169 10.31 5.10 -7.06
C PHE A 169 9.22 5.82 -7.85
N ASP A 170 9.21 5.73 -9.18
CA ASP A 170 8.15 6.32 -10.02
C ASP A 170 6.77 5.71 -9.69
N GLU A 171 6.74 4.45 -9.24
CA GLU A 171 5.53 3.77 -8.75
C GLU A 171 5.10 4.22 -7.34
N ARG A 172 5.86 5.04 -6.62
CA ARG A 172 5.54 5.54 -5.28
C ARG A 172 4.80 6.87 -5.33
N TYR A 173 3.60 6.92 -4.78
CA TYR A 173 2.75 8.12 -4.77
C TYR A 173 3.36 9.34 -4.06
N TRP A 174 4.32 9.12 -3.16
CA TRP A 174 4.99 10.16 -2.39
C TRP A 174 6.27 10.67 -3.05
N TYR A 175 6.82 9.93 -4.03
CA TYR A 175 8.07 10.29 -4.66
C TYR A 175 7.87 11.48 -5.60
N ARG A 176 8.75 12.47 -5.47
CA ARG A 176 8.79 13.66 -6.31
C ARG A 176 10.24 13.95 -6.64
N ALA A 177 10.66 13.65 -7.86
CA ALA A 177 12.01 13.93 -8.32
C ALA A 177 12.30 15.45 -8.26
N ALA A 178 13.39 15.82 -7.60
CA ALA A 178 13.91 17.18 -7.63
C ALA A 178 14.78 17.38 -8.88
N ASN A 179 14.84 18.62 -9.38
CA ASN A 179 15.77 18.99 -10.45
C ASN A 179 17.23 18.77 -10.02
N GLN A 180 17.53 19.02 -8.73
CA GLN A 180 18.83 18.82 -8.14
C GLN A 180 18.67 18.31 -6.71
N TYR A 181 19.22 17.13 -6.44
CA TYR A 181 19.32 16.58 -5.09
C TYR A 181 20.52 17.20 -4.35
N ASN A 182 20.31 17.58 -3.09
CA ASN A 182 21.36 18.08 -2.22
C ASN A 182 21.54 17.10 -1.05
N PRO A 183 22.64 16.31 -0.99
CA PRO A 183 22.87 15.36 0.10
C PRO A 183 23.01 16.03 1.47
N LYS A 184 23.23 17.35 1.53
CA LYS A 184 23.25 18.12 2.79
C LYS A 184 21.85 18.42 3.33
N SER A 185 20.78 18.08 2.62
CA SER A 185 19.41 18.22 3.14
C SER A 185 19.06 17.14 4.16
N LEU A 186 19.81 16.03 4.17
CA LEU A 186 19.60 14.93 5.12
C LEU A 186 19.90 15.38 6.55
N SER A 187 18.97 15.10 7.45
CA SER A 187 19.14 15.31 8.87
C SER A 187 20.20 14.39 9.47
N GLU A 188 20.66 14.71 10.68
CA GLU A 188 21.56 13.81 11.42
C GLU A 188 20.97 12.42 11.64
N ILE A 189 19.66 12.32 11.83
CA ILE A 189 18.97 11.04 12.05
C ILE A 189 19.03 10.20 10.78
N GLU A 190 18.74 10.79 9.62
CA GLU A 190 18.82 10.13 8.33
C GLU A 190 20.24 9.67 8.00
N LEU A 191 21.23 10.52 8.25
CA LEU A 191 22.64 10.16 8.07
C LEU A 191 23.06 9.00 8.99
N ARG A 192 22.56 8.94 10.23
CA ARG A 192 22.80 7.81 11.15
C ARG A 192 22.11 6.54 10.64
N ASN A 193 20.87 6.65 10.15
CA ASN A 193 20.12 5.54 9.58
C ASN A 193 20.81 4.96 8.32
N LEU A 194 21.27 5.82 7.40
CA LEU A 194 22.06 5.41 6.22
C LEU A 194 23.34 4.67 6.61
N ARG A 195 24.09 5.17 7.60
CA ARG A 195 25.30 4.50 8.10
C ARG A 195 24.99 3.12 8.65
N LEU A 196 23.92 2.99 9.44
CA LEU A 196 23.51 1.71 10.00
C LEU A 196 23.14 0.70 8.90
N ILE A 197 22.36 1.12 7.90
CA ILE A 197 21.99 0.27 6.75
C ILE A 197 23.24 -0.19 6.00
N GLY A 198 24.14 0.73 5.65
CA GLY A 198 25.38 0.42 4.93
C GLY A 198 26.29 -0.54 5.70
N MET A 199 26.45 -0.34 7.02
CA MET A 199 27.26 -1.21 7.87
C MET A 199 26.74 -2.65 7.94
N ILE A 200 25.42 -2.85 7.91
CA ILE A 200 24.81 -4.18 7.98
C ILE A 200 24.88 -4.86 6.62
N CYS A 201 24.50 -4.15 5.55
CA CYS A 201 24.53 -4.65 4.17
C CYS A 201 25.92 -5.22 3.80
N LEU A 202 27.01 -4.50 4.12
CA LEU A 202 28.38 -4.95 3.85
C LEU A 202 28.81 -6.20 4.62
N ARG A 203 28.16 -6.55 5.73
CA ARG A 203 28.47 -7.74 6.53
C ARG A 203 27.68 -8.98 6.11
N THR A 204 26.60 -8.78 5.36
CA THR A 204 25.69 -9.83 4.91
C THR A 204 25.81 -10.09 3.40
N SER A 205 26.63 -9.32 2.68
CA SER A 205 26.91 -9.47 1.25
C SER A 205 28.02 -10.48 0.95
#